data_AF-A0A383D5A7-F1
#
_entry.id   AF-A0A383D5A7-F1
#
_cell.length_a   1.000
_cell.length_b   1.000
_cell.length_c   1.000
_cell.angle_alpha   90.00
_cell.angle_beta   90.00
_cell.angle_gamma   90.00
#
_symmetry.space_group_name_H-M   'P 1'
#
loop_
_entity.id
_entity.type
_entity.pdbx_description
1 polymer ?
#
loop_
_entity_poly.entity_id
_entity_poly.type
_entity_poly.pdbx_seq_one_letter_code
_entity_poly.pdbx_strand_id
1 'polypeptide(L)' 'VRMLEIIADGKPKTEFMKFGDCVKIEMCDAQGKSIFGEIKQTVRPYSQ' A
#
# COMPACT_ATOMS: atom_id res chain seq x y z
N VAL A 1 -1.15 5.74 -7.33
CA VAL A 1 -2.11 6.07 -8.42
C VAL A 1 -2.76 7.44 -8.30
N ARG A 2 -2.91 8.01 -7.10
CA ARG A 2 -3.55 9.33 -6.91
C ARG A 2 -3.01 10.48 -7.79
N MET A 3 -1.68 10.59 -7.94
CA MET A 3 -1.09 11.64 -8.78
C MET A 3 -1.55 11.53 -10.25
N LEU A 4 -1.61 10.30 -10.78
CA LEU A 4 -2.08 10.05 -12.15
C LEU A 4 -3.55 10.44 -12.31
N GLU A 5 -4.39 10.14 -11.30
CA GLU A 5 -5.82 10.51 -11.31
C GLU A 5 -6.00 12.03 -11.35
N ILE A 6 -5.20 12.78 -10.60
CA ILE A 6 -5.28 14.25 -10.61
C ILE A 6 -4.89 14.81 -11.98
N ILE A 7 -3.84 14.26 -12.61
CA ILE A 7 -3.41 14.69 -13.95
C ILE A 7 -4.48 14.36 -15.01
N ALA A 8 -5.08 13.17 -14.96
CA ALA A 8 -6.01 12.69 -15.99
C ALA A 8 -7.46 13.20 -15.79
N ASP A 9 -7.95 13.21 -14.56
CA ASP A 9 -9.36 13.44 -14.21
C ASP A 9 -9.58 14.72 -13.38
N GLY A 10 -8.52 15.44 -13.02
CA GLY A 10 -8.59 16.66 -12.19
C GLY A 10 -8.93 16.42 -10.71
N LYS A 11 -9.17 15.16 -10.29
CA LYS A 11 -9.52 14.83 -8.91
C LYS A 11 -9.03 13.44 -8.50
N PRO A 12 -8.63 13.26 -7.24
CA PRO A 12 -8.34 11.94 -6.70
C PRO A 12 -9.62 11.12 -6.56
N LYS A 13 -9.55 9.83 -6.91
CA LYS A 13 -10.68 8.88 -6.78
C LYS A 13 -10.32 7.74 -5.82
N THR A 14 -9.05 7.30 -5.80
CA THR A 14 -8.59 6.27 -4.89
C THR A 14 -8.57 6.78 -3.45
N GLU A 15 -9.30 6.12 -2.55
CA GLU A 15 -9.34 6.42 -1.11
C GLU A 15 -7.99 6.16 -0.42
N PHE A 16 -7.79 6.73 0.77
CA PHE A 16 -6.69 6.33 1.65
C PHE A 16 -7.04 5.04 2.40
N MET A 17 -6.02 4.38 2.95
CA MET A 17 -6.22 3.21 3.80
C MET A 17 -7.09 3.55 5.01
N LYS A 18 -7.98 2.62 5.36
CA LYS A 18 -8.89 2.66 6.50
C LYS A 18 -8.42 1.69 7.58
N PHE A 19 -8.93 1.84 8.79
CA PHE A 19 -8.67 0.88 9.85
C PHE A 19 -9.18 -0.52 9.46
N GLY A 20 -8.34 -1.54 9.68
CA GLY A 20 -8.59 -2.91 9.24
C GLY A 20 -7.92 -3.25 7.91
N ASP A 21 -7.52 -2.27 7.10
CA ASP A 21 -6.79 -2.54 5.85
C ASP A 21 -5.43 -3.18 6.14
N CYS A 22 -5.01 -4.08 5.25
CA CYS A 22 -3.71 -4.71 5.30
C CYS A 22 -2.81 -4.21 4.17
N VAL A 23 -1.59 -3.82 4.52
CA VAL A 23 -0.53 -3.53 3.56
C VAL A 23 0.49 -4.66 3.57
N LYS A 24 0.88 -5.10 2.37
CA LYS A 24 2.01 -6.03 2.15
C LYS A 24 3.06 -5.34 1.30
N ILE A 25 4.30 -5.32 1.78
CA ILE A 25 5.47 -4.85 1.03
C ILE A 25 6.47 -5.99 0.97
N GLU A 26 6.90 -6.33 -0.24
CA GLU A 26 7.81 -7.43 -0.50
C GLU A 26 8.72 -7.04 -1.67
N MET A 27 9.99 -7.42 -1.61
CA MET A 27 10.93 -7.29 -2.71
C MET A 27 11.41 -8.68 -3.09
N CYS A 28 11.20 -9.04 -4.36
CA CYS A 28 11.65 -10.31 -4.92
C CYS A 28 12.84 -10.11 -5.85
N ASP A 29 13.72 -11.11 -5.93
CA ASP A 29 14.75 -11.19 -6.95
C ASP A 29 14.15 -11.55 -8.33
N ALA A 30 15.00 -11.65 -9.35
CA ALA A 30 14.58 -12.00 -10.71
C ALA A 30 13.95 -13.40 -10.82
N GLN A 31 14.18 -14.29 -9.84
CA GLN A 31 13.59 -15.63 -9.76
C GLN A 31 12.29 -15.64 -8.91
N GLY A 32 11.85 -14.47 -8.42
CA GLY A 32 10.65 -14.33 -7.61
C GLY A 32 10.86 -14.64 -6.12
N LYS A 33 12.08 -14.92 -5.68
CA LYS A 33 12.37 -15.22 -4.28
C LYS A 33 12.45 -13.94 -3.47
N SER A 34 11.75 -13.91 -2.34
CA SER A 34 11.80 -12.78 -1.41
C SER A 34 13.23 -12.53 -0.92
N ILE A 35 13.72 -11.30 -1.11
CA ILE A 35 15.08 -10.89 -0.73
C ILE A 35 15.14 -10.58 0.76
N PHE A 36 14.10 -9.92 1.29
CA PHE A 36 14.05 -9.43 2.67
C PHE A 36 12.90 -10.01 3.50
N GLY A 37 12.11 -10.93 2.94
CA GLY A 37 10.83 -11.33 3.50
C GLY A 37 9.72 -10.33 3.15
N GLU A 38 8.57 -10.47 3.82
CA GLU A 38 7.44 -9.55 3.65
C GLU A 38 7.24 -8.68 4.90
N ILE A 39 6.96 -7.40 4.67
CA ILE A 39 6.35 -6.52 5.68
C ILE A 39 4.84 -6.66 5.51
N LYS A 40 4.15 -7.16 6.52
CA LYS A 40 2.70 -7.32 6.52
C LYS A 40 2.10 -6.66 7.75
N GLN A 41 1.35 -5.58 7.54
CA GLN A 41 0.83 -4.74 8.61
C GLN A 41 -0.66 -4.47 8.41
N THR A 42 -1.41 -4.50 9.51
CA THR A 42 -2.81 -4.08 9.55
C THR A 42 -2.89 -2.68 10.14
N VAL A 43 -3.60 -1.77 9.48
CA VAL A 43 -3.84 -0.42 9.99
C VAL A 43 -4.78 -0.50 11.18
N ARG A 44 -4.30 -0.10 12.36
CA ARG A 44 -5.06 -0.12 13.62
C ARG A 44 -5.15 1.29 14.22
N PRO A 45 -6.25 1.63 14.91
CA PRO A 45 -6.31 2.83 15.72
C PRO A 45 -5.19 2.81 16.76
N TYR A 46 -4.59 3.96 17.03
CA TYR A 46 -3.65 4.09 18.14
C TYR A 46 -4.44 4.05 19.45
N SER A 47 -4.22 3.00 20.26
CA SER A 47 -4.74 2.89 21.62
C SER A 47 -3.58 3.09 22.59
N GLN A 48 -3.58 4.24 23.26
CA GLN A 48 -2.61 4.59 24.29
C GLN A 48 -2.89 3.84 25.60
#